data_AF-A0A0N5DC74-F1
#
_entry.id   AF-A0A0N5DC74-F1
#
_cell.length_a   1.000
_cell.length_b   1.000
_cell.length_c   1.000
_cell.angle_alpha   90.00
_cell.angle_beta   90.00
_cell.angle_gamma   90.00
#
_symmetry.space_group_name_H-M   'P 1'
#
loop_
_entity.id
_entity.type
_entity.pdbx_description
1 polymer ?
#
loop_
_entity_poly.entity_id
_entity_poly.type
_entity_poly.pdbx_seq_one_letter_code
_entity_poly.pdbx_strand_id
1 'polypeptide(L)'
;MINQSVFLILSRLSLLCSLLPAIILSANDKTDIPVIEGNNPKFLRTSVDNLQGSTSPAREQKIKNVIGGVYSNNITLYFRNSPYLVESDLIIETEAVLTVETGVHIYFNPGVGITVKGTILFQHFDMRENALC
;
A
#
# COMPACT_ATOMS: atom_id res chain seq x y z
N MET A 1 -9.90 -30.97 -43.90
CA MET A 1 -10.50 -31.44 -42.63
C MET A 1 -9.35 -31.70 -41.66
N ILE A 2 -8.94 -30.67 -40.92
CA ILE A 2 -7.82 -30.76 -39.97
C ILE A 2 -8.42 -31.04 -38.59
N ASN A 3 -7.85 -32.06 -37.96
CA ASN A 3 -8.40 -32.90 -36.89
C ASN A 3 -8.84 -32.17 -35.62
N GLN A 4 -9.94 -32.66 -35.02
CA GLN A 4 -10.46 -32.31 -33.71
C GLN A 4 -9.46 -32.53 -32.54
N SER A 5 -8.30 -33.14 -32.80
CA SER A 5 -7.24 -33.38 -31.81
C SER A 5 -6.45 -32.13 -31.41
N VAL A 6 -6.45 -31.05 -32.21
CA VAL A 6 -5.75 -29.80 -31.87
C VAL A 6 -6.49 -29.03 -30.76
N PHE A 7 -7.82 -29.19 -30.66
CA PHE A 7 -8.65 -28.49 -29.68
C PHE A 7 -8.45 -29.02 -28.24
N LEU A 8 -8.04 -30.28 -28.09
CA LEU A 8 -7.80 -30.90 -26.78
C LEU A 8 -6.46 -30.49 -26.13
N ILE A 9 -5.51 -29.96 -26.89
CA ILE A 9 -4.20 -29.54 -26.37
C ILE A 9 -4.27 -28.13 -25.78
N LEU A 10 -5.13 -27.25 -26.31
CA LEU A 10 -5.34 -25.90 -25.76
C LEU A 10 -6.16 -25.90 -24.46
N SER A 11 -6.98 -26.94 -24.22
CA SER A 11 -7.79 -27.04 -22.98
C SER A 11 -7.00 -27.54 -21.75
N ARG A 12 -5.79 -28.06 -21.93
CA ARG A 12 -4.95 -28.59 -20.82
C ARG A 12 -3.81 -27.65 -20.42
N LEU A 13 -3.61 -26.54 -21.15
CA LEU A 13 -2.55 -25.57 -20.85
C LEU A 13 -2.92 -24.57 -19.74
N SER A 14 -4.18 -24.58 -19.29
CA SER A 14 -4.68 -23.81 -18.13
C SER A 14 -4.35 -24.44 -16.76
N LEU A 15 -3.68 -25.61 -16.73
CA LEU A 15 -3.45 -26.39 -15.51
C LEU A 15 -2.12 -26.11 -14.78
N LEU A 16 -1.37 -25.06 -15.15
CA LEU A 16 -0.14 -24.67 -14.42
C LEU A 16 -0.28 -23.41 -13.54
N CYS A 17 -1.50 -23.01 -13.19
CA CYS A 17 -1.71 -21.98 -12.15
C CYS A 17 -1.64 -22.60 -10.74
N SER A 18 -0.48 -23.11 -10.38
CA SER A 18 -0.15 -23.46 -9.00
C SER A 18 1.21 -22.86 -8.68
N LEU A 19 1.27 -21.86 -7.79
CA LEU A 19 2.24 -21.80 -6.68
C LEU A 19 2.10 -20.48 -5.88
N LEU A 20 1.15 -20.51 -4.93
CA LEU A 20 1.23 -19.97 -3.54
C LEU A 20 1.32 -18.45 -3.26
N PRO A 21 0.97 -17.99 -2.02
CA PRO A 21 0.15 -18.63 -0.99
C PRO A 21 -1.02 -17.76 -0.49
N ALA A 22 -1.99 -18.45 0.12
CA ALA A 22 -2.98 -17.87 1.01
C ALA A 22 -2.29 -17.09 2.14
N ILE A 23 -2.57 -15.78 2.24
CA ILE A 23 -2.18 -14.98 3.40
C ILE A 23 -3.27 -15.15 4.45
N ILE A 24 -2.85 -15.65 5.60
CA ILE A 24 -3.68 -15.88 6.79
C ILE A 24 -4.22 -14.53 7.30
N LEU A 25 -5.55 -14.42 7.47
CA LEU A 25 -6.17 -13.34 8.21
C LEU A 25 -5.73 -13.40 9.68
N SER A 26 -5.21 -12.30 10.22
CA SER A 26 -5.12 -12.11 11.66
C SER A 26 -6.30 -11.24 12.10
N ALA A 27 -7.21 -11.85 12.88
CA ALA A 27 -8.24 -11.15 13.62
C ALA A 27 -7.64 -10.65 14.93
N ASN A 28 -7.65 -9.33 15.15
CA ASN A 28 -7.38 -8.76 16.45
C ASN A 28 -8.72 -8.60 17.18
N ASP A 29 -9.24 -9.70 17.71
CA ASP A 29 -10.28 -9.66 18.73
C ASP A 29 -9.61 -9.80 20.10
N LYS A 30 -9.49 -8.67 20.80
CA LYS A 30 -9.44 -8.64 22.27
C LYS A 30 -9.75 -7.25 22.78
N THR A 31 -11.03 -6.92 22.91
CA THR A 31 -11.47 -5.84 23.81
C THR A 31 -11.43 -6.35 25.25
N ASP A 32 -10.25 -6.34 25.87
CA ASP A 32 -10.16 -6.30 27.34
C ASP A 32 -9.78 -4.87 27.72
N ILE A 33 -10.78 -4.03 28.00
CA ILE A 33 -10.58 -2.73 28.63
C ILE A 33 -10.49 -2.98 30.15
N PRO A 34 -9.33 -2.78 30.79
CA PRO A 34 -9.30 -2.69 32.24
C PRO A 34 -9.94 -1.36 32.67
N VAL A 35 -11.03 -1.46 33.41
CA VAL A 35 -11.70 -0.38 34.14
C VAL A 35 -10.67 0.37 34.99
N ILE A 36 -10.52 1.68 34.78
CA ILE A 36 -9.85 2.56 35.73
C ILE A 36 -10.87 3.61 36.18
N GLU A 37 -11.53 3.32 37.28
CA GLU A 37 -12.33 4.28 38.03
C GLU A 37 -11.41 5.36 38.64
N GLY A 38 -11.69 6.62 38.30
CA GLY A 38 -11.75 7.72 39.25
C GLY A 38 -10.49 8.17 40.02
N ASN A 39 -10.11 9.43 39.74
CA ASN A 39 -9.85 10.49 40.73
C ASN A 39 -8.39 10.87 41.07
N ASN A 40 -7.84 11.73 40.21
CA ASN A 40 -7.22 13.04 40.53
C ASN A 40 -5.84 13.08 41.26
N PRO A 41 -5.15 14.23 41.28
CA PRO A 41 -3.84 14.39 40.64
C PRO A 41 -2.73 14.64 41.66
N LYS A 42 -1.45 14.43 41.30
CA LYS A 42 -0.31 15.22 41.80
C LYS A 42 1.00 14.79 41.14
N PHE A 43 1.68 15.80 40.62
CA PHE A 43 3.07 15.81 40.22
C PHE A 43 3.97 15.29 41.36
N LEU A 44 5.06 14.63 40.95
CA LEU A 44 6.24 14.18 41.72
C LEU A 44 6.19 12.77 42.35
N ARG A 45 6.96 11.86 41.74
CA ARG A 45 7.77 10.91 42.49
C ARG A 45 9.02 10.51 41.71
N THR A 46 10.14 11.10 42.14
CA THR A 46 11.46 10.49 42.13
C THR A 46 11.40 9.11 42.79
N SER A 47 11.87 8.09 42.09
CA SER A 47 12.67 7.00 42.64
C SER A 47 13.15 6.12 41.50
N VAL A 48 14.46 5.91 41.49
CA VAL A 48 15.20 5.00 40.61
C VAL A 48 14.69 3.56 40.76
N ASP A 49 13.85 3.11 39.83
CA ASP A 49 13.67 1.70 39.54
C ASP A 49 13.72 1.50 38.03
N ASN A 50 14.81 0.89 37.58
CA ASN A 50 14.96 0.34 36.25
C ASN A 50 13.84 -0.68 36.01
N LEU A 51 12.79 -0.27 35.30
CA LEU A 51 12.05 -1.19 34.45
C LEU A 51 12.35 -0.77 33.02
N GLN A 52 13.25 -1.54 32.42
CA GLN A 52 13.62 -1.49 31.02
C GLN A 52 12.34 -1.24 30.21
N GLY A 53 12.17 0.01 29.77
CA GLY A 53 11.20 0.30 28.75
C GLY A 53 11.55 -0.63 27.61
N SER A 54 10.65 -1.57 27.32
CA SER A 54 10.56 -2.11 25.99
C SER A 54 10.10 -0.95 25.09
N THR A 55 10.98 0.04 24.90
CA THR A 55 11.07 0.76 23.65
C THR A 55 11.51 -0.31 22.67
N SER A 56 10.56 -1.16 22.28
CA SER A 56 10.55 -1.73 20.96
C SER A 56 10.90 -0.55 20.08
N PRO A 57 12.03 -0.55 19.33
CA PRO A 57 12.24 0.47 18.34
C PRO A 57 11.01 0.33 17.46
N ALA A 58 10.03 1.22 17.64
CA ALA A 58 8.90 1.36 16.76
C ALA A 58 9.58 1.52 15.42
N ARG A 59 9.57 0.44 14.64
CA ARG A 59 10.43 0.29 13.48
C ARG A 59 10.07 1.51 12.65
N GLU A 60 10.96 2.50 12.64
CA GLU A 60 10.75 3.71 11.86
C GLU A 60 10.84 3.18 10.43
N GLN A 61 9.68 2.82 9.89
CA GLN A 61 9.57 2.23 8.58
C GLN A 61 9.79 3.40 7.64
N LYS A 62 11.07 3.72 7.43
CA LYS A 62 11.51 4.74 6.52
C LYS A 62 10.81 4.51 5.18
N ILE A 63 9.98 5.47 4.77
CA ILE A 63 9.33 5.42 3.47
C ILE A 63 10.44 5.38 2.43
N LYS A 64 10.45 4.32 1.62
CA LYS A 64 11.50 4.11 0.61
C LYS A 64 11.16 4.76 -0.71
N ASN A 65 9.88 4.96 -0.98
CA ASN A 65 9.39 5.42 -2.28
C ASN A 65 9.14 6.92 -2.20
N VAL A 66 10.20 7.68 -2.43
CA VAL A 66 10.16 9.14 -2.51
C VAL A 66 10.03 9.57 -3.97
N ILE A 67 9.11 10.49 -4.26
CA ILE A 67 8.86 11.04 -5.60
C ILE A 67 8.79 12.58 -5.55
N GLY A 68 8.89 13.21 -6.72
CA GLY A 68 8.79 14.66 -6.88
C GLY A 68 9.41 15.15 -8.17
N GLY A 69 9.24 16.43 -8.47
CA GLY A 69 9.78 17.08 -9.66
C GLY A 69 8.83 17.03 -10.86
N VAL A 70 9.40 17.21 -12.05
CA VAL A 70 8.65 17.30 -13.31
C VAL A 70 8.70 15.97 -14.05
N TYR A 71 7.53 15.46 -14.42
CA TYR A 71 7.37 14.25 -15.20
C TYR A 71 6.76 14.55 -16.56
N SER A 72 7.58 14.37 -17.60
CA SER A 72 7.19 14.52 -19.01
C SER A 72 6.78 13.20 -19.67
N ASN A 73 6.87 12.08 -18.95
CA ASN A 73 6.52 10.75 -19.42
C ASN A 73 5.51 10.10 -18.49
N ASN A 74 4.86 9.03 -18.97
CA ASN A 74 3.88 8.27 -18.20
C ASN A 74 4.51 7.59 -16.98
N ILE A 75 3.79 7.63 -15.86
CA ILE A 75 4.20 7.04 -14.59
C ILE A 75 3.06 6.26 -13.98
N THR A 76 3.40 5.14 -13.37
CA THR A 76 2.44 4.31 -12.63
C THR A 76 2.89 4.17 -11.18
N LEU A 77 2.04 4.60 -10.25
CA LEU A 77 2.20 4.34 -8.83
C LEU A 77 1.54 3.01 -8.48
N TYR A 78 2.38 2.01 -8.23
CA TYR A 78 1.95 0.66 -7.87
C TYR A 78 1.60 0.54 -6.39
N PHE A 79 0.55 -0.22 -6.08
CA PHE A 79 0.10 -0.55 -4.72
C PHE A 79 1.19 -1.29 -3.94
N ARG A 80 1.91 -2.22 -4.58
CA ARG A 80 3.01 -2.99 -3.94
C ARG A 80 4.15 -2.09 -3.43
N ASN A 81 4.22 -0.86 -3.93
CA ASN A 81 5.21 0.17 -3.59
C ASN A 81 4.58 1.27 -2.71
N SER A 82 3.34 1.11 -2.26
CA SER A 82 2.73 2.01 -1.28
C SER A 82 3.42 1.87 0.09
N PRO A 83 3.61 2.95 0.87
CA PRO A 83 3.25 4.33 0.57
C PRO A 83 4.32 5.11 -0.22
N TYR A 84 3.89 6.19 -0.87
CA TYR A 84 4.77 7.17 -1.53
C TYR A 84 4.86 8.46 -0.72
N LEU A 85 6.06 9.05 -0.65
CA LEU A 85 6.29 10.36 -0.07
C LEU A 85 6.66 11.36 -1.18
N VAL A 86 5.94 12.47 -1.25
CA VAL A 86 6.21 13.57 -2.17
C VAL A 86 7.01 14.63 -1.41
N GLU A 87 8.32 14.68 -1.66
CA GLU A 87 9.23 15.59 -0.97
C GLU A 87 9.38 16.96 -1.65
N SER A 88 9.03 17.06 -2.94
CA SER A 88 9.06 18.28 -3.73
C SER A 88 7.89 18.32 -4.71
N ASP A 89 7.54 19.50 -5.21
CA ASP A 89 6.37 19.68 -6.08
C ASP A 89 6.33 18.66 -7.21
N LEU A 90 5.19 18.00 -7.33
CA LEU A 90 4.95 16.98 -8.33
C LEU A 90 4.24 17.61 -9.53
N ILE A 91 4.94 17.75 -10.65
CA ILE A 91 4.42 18.37 -11.87
C ILE A 91 4.26 17.31 -12.95
N ILE A 92 3.03 17.04 -13.38
CA ILE A 92 2.73 16.15 -14.50
C ILE A 92 2.51 17.02 -15.74
N GLU A 93 3.42 16.95 -16.71
CA GLU A 93 3.31 17.75 -17.95
C GLU A 93 2.18 17.27 -18.87
N THR A 94 1.82 18.10 -19.86
CA THR A 94 0.62 17.91 -20.71
C THR A 94 0.55 16.55 -21.41
N GLU A 95 1.69 16.01 -21.84
CA GLU A 95 1.77 14.71 -22.54
C GLU A 95 1.94 13.52 -21.59
N ALA A 96 2.03 13.75 -20.28
CA ALA A 96 2.26 12.71 -19.29
C ALA A 96 0.95 12.23 -18.65
N VAL A 97 0.89 10.92 -18.40
CA VAL A 97 -0.20 10.28 -17.66
C VAL A 97 0.31 9.72 -16.34
N LEU A 98 -0.27 10.16 -15.23
CA LEU A 98 -0.07 9.59 -13.90
C LEU A 98 -1.15 8.53 -13.63
N THR A 99 -0.77 7.26 -13.66
CA THR A 99 -1.65 6.15 -13.28
C THR A 99 -1.44 5.80 -11.81
N VAL A 100 -2.50 5.73 -11.03
CA VAL A 100 -2.46 5.36 -9.61
C VAL A 100 -3.28 4.10 -9.40
N GLU A 101 -2.64 3.03 -8.92
CA GLU A 101 -3.36 1.81 -8.54
C GLU A 101 -4.24 2.04 -7.30
N THR A 102 -5.33 1.28 -7.23
CA THR A 102 -6.22 1.30 -6.06
C THR A 102 -5.47 0.93 -4.79
N GLY A 103 -5.71 1.69 -3.71
CA GLY A 103 -5.10 1.47 -2.39
C GLY A 103 -3.73 2.14 -2.20
N VAL A 104 -3.21 2.86 -3.20
CA VAL A 104 -1.98 3.63 -3.05
C VAL A 104 -2.20 4.80 -2.09
N HIS A 105 -1.32 4.92 -1.09
CA HIS A 105 -1.27 6.07 -0.19
C HIS A 105 -0.12 6.99 -0.60
N ILE A 106 -0.43 8.28 -0.76
CA ILE A 106 0.52 9.33 -1.13
C ILE A 106 0.52 10.37 -0.02
N TYR A 107 1.69 10.63 0.56
CA TYR A 107 1.90 11.65 1.57
C TYR A 107 2.66 12.83 0.98
N PHE A 108 2.28 14.04 1.37
CA PHE A 108 2.94 15.27 0.93
C PHE A 108 3.68 15.90 2.10
N ASN A 109 4.90 16.35 1.87
CA ASN A 109 5.59 17.21 2.83
C ASN A 109 4.89 18.57 2.94
N PRO A 110 5.03 19.28 4.07
CA PRO A 110 4.47 20.62 4.22
C PRO A 110 4.94 21.57 3.12
N GLY A 111 4.00 22.27 2.49
CA GLY A 111 4.29 23.21 1.41
C GLY A 111 4.54 22.59 0.04
N VAL A 112 4.42 21.27 -0.09
CA VAL A 112 4.57 20.55 -1.37
C VAL A 112 3.19 20.27 -1.96
N GLY A 113 3.04 20.58 -3.26
CA GLY A 113 1.82 20.37 -4.01
C GLY A 113 1.95 19.38 -5.15
N ILE A 114 0.81 19.12 -5.80
CA ILE A 114 0.73 18.45 -7.09
C ILE A 114 0.12 19.42 -8.11
N THR A 115 0.78 19.54 -9.26
CA THR A 115 0.28 20.28 -10.43
C THR A 115 0.14 19.30 -11.58
N VAL A 116 -1.07 19.15 -12.11
CA VAL A 116 -1.32 18.28 -13.26
C VAL A 116 -1.75 19.10 -14.46
N LYS A 117 -0.88 19.15 -15.46
CA LYS A 117 -1.15 19.69 -16.80
C LYS A 117 -1.60 18.59 -17.77
N GLY A 118 -1.18 17.35 -17.53
CA GLY A 118 -1.58 16.16 -18.29
C GLY A 118 -2.81 15.47 -17.70
N THR A 119 -2.73 14.14 -17.56
CA THR A 119 -3.87 13.30 -17.11
C THR A 119 -3.53 12.50 -15.86
N ILE A 120 -4.50 12.33 -14.96
CA ILE A 120 -4.45 11.32 -13.87
C ILE A 120 -5.47 10.22 -14.16
N LEU A 121 -5.04 8.96 -14.10
CA LEU A 121 -5.90 7.80 -14.20
C LEU A 121 -5.84 6.98 -12.90
N PHE A 122 -6.99 6.54 -12.42
CA PHE A 122 -7.07 5.61 -11.29
C PHE A 122 -7.39 4.22 -11.83
N GLN A 123 -6.47 3.28 -11.61
CA GLN A 123 -6.66 1.91 -12.03
C GLN A 123 -7.24 1.08 -10.89
N HIS A 124 -8.46 0.58 -11.09
CA HIS A 124 -9.05 -0.46 -10.26
C HIS A 124 -8.76 -1.82 -10.86
N PHE A 125 -8.13 -2.70 -10.08
CA PHE A 125 -8.05 -4.11 -10.41
C PHE A 125 -9.27 -4.80 -9.79
N ASP A 126 -10.33 -4.95 -10.57
CA ASP A 126 -11.45 -5.79 -10.17
C ASP A 126 -11.03 -7.26 -10.31
N MET A 127 -10.89 -7.95 -9.17
CA MET A 127 -10.59 -9.39 -9.16
C MET A 127 -11.79 -10.27 -9.54
N ARG A 128 -12.98 -9.69 -9.79
CA ARG A 128 -14.20 -10.46 -10.14
C ARG A 128 -14.31 -10.83 -11.62
N GLU A 129 -13.46 -10.30 -12.50
CA GLU A 129 -13.49 -10.64 -13.93
C GLU A 129 -12.48 -11.74 -14.33
N ASN A 130 -11.97 -12.50 -13.36
CA ASN A 130 -11.17 -13.70 -13.63
C ASN A 130 -11.81 -14.98 -13.06
N ALA A 131 -13.15 -15.00 -12.95
CA ALA A 131 -13.94 -16.18 -12.61
C ALA A 131 -14.36 -17.00 -13.85
N LEU A 132 -13.49 -17.08 -14.86
CA LEU A 132 -13.57 -18.12 -15.89
C LEU A 132 -12.29 -18.94 -15.87
N CYS A 133 -12.26 -19.89 -14.94
CA CYS A 133 -11.48 -21.12 -15.01
C CYS A 133 -12.35 -22.24 -14.44
#